data_AF-A0A2J6PYS3-F1
#
_entry.id   AF-A0A2J6PYS3-F1
#
_cell.length_a   1.000
_cell.length_b   1.000
_cell.length_c   1.000
_cell.angle_alpha   90.00
_cell.angle_beta   90.00
_cell.angle_gamma   90.00
#
_symmetry.space_group_name_H-M   'P 1'
#
loop_
_entity.id
_entity.type
_entity.pdbx_description
1 polymer ?
#
loop_
_entity_poly.entity_id
_entity_poly.type
_entity_poly.pdbx_seq_one_letter_code
_entity_poly.pdbx_strand_id
1 'polypeptide(L)'
;MPQSSEENTLHEQENNDERQQNEADGGEGGEKGKQGGDGPVGFWDQELRATRNFVFRNWALTTLILSTFILGVLSLYWAVLYRVEQNMSSLVVWVVDFDGQVAPYTDITTVIGPMVVQTAQSLLAPSGTVGWQSQPASVFNYDPIAVRQAIYAEKAWAAIIINPNATALLQEAVNNGNASYDPMGASQVVYVEARDETTLDNYVVPQLQQLQTQVTSSFGQMWAGQVLSRASTDATVLANIQAAPQALSPAIGFSTFNLRPFFPETATPAVTIGLIYLIIISFFSFSFYLPIHMKFIQPEGHQPLKFYQLIIWRWVATVTAYLFLSLFYSLISLAFQITFTASSAPHTEVVNPATAYGTAPSLSIG
;
A
#
# COMPACT_ATOMS: atom_id res chain seq x y z
N MET A 1 5.62 -61.06 19.86
CA MET A 1 4.55 -62.09 19.75
C MET A 1 4.96 -63.27 20.62
N PRO A 2 4.08 -63.92 21.41
CA PRO A 2 2.63 -63.73 21.64
C PRO A 2 2.23 -63.48 23.13
N GLN A 3 0.89 -63.47 23.36
CA GLN A 3 0.06 -63.37 24.61
C GLN A 3 -0.21 -61.95 25.17
N SER A 4 -1.43 -61.54 25.57
CA SER A 4 -2.74 -62.23 25.76
C SER A 4 -3.92 -61.24 25.65
N SER A 5 -5.07 -61.69 25.13
CA SER A 5 -6.35 -60.97 25.09
C SER A 5 -7.49 -61.96 25.38
N GLU A 6 -7.94 -61.99 26.64
CA GLU A 6 -9.10 -62.73 27.16
C GLU A 6 -9.73 -61.88 28.26
N GLU A 7 -10.70 -61.01 27.94
CA GLU A 7 -11.64 -60.48 28.94
C GLU A 7 -12.85 -59.81 28.25
N ASN A 8 -13.49 -60.55 27.33
CA ASN A 8 -14.64 -60.06 26.58
C ASN A 8 -15.78 -61.10 26.68
N THR A 9 -16.29 -61.32 27.90
CA THR A 9 -17.49 -62.15 28.18
C THR A 9 -18.22 -61.80 29.49
N LEU A 10 -17.85 -60.73 30.21
CA LEU A 10 -18.51 -60.32 31.47
C LEU A 10 -19.68 -59.34 31.28
N HIS A 11 -19.91 -58.87 30.05
CA HIS A 11 -21.11 -58.14 29.67
C HIS A 11 -22.13 -59.14 29.10
N GLU A 12 -23.10 -59.60 29.92
CA GLU A 12 -24.49 -59.89 29.51
C GLU A 12 -25.29 -60.76 30.51
N GLN A 13 -24.67 -61.40 31.50
CA GLN A 13 -25.40 -62.37 32.35
C GLN A 13 -25.82 -61.90 33.75
N GLU A 14 -25.44 -60.72 34.20
CA GLU A 14 -25.85 -60.22 35.54
C GLU A 14 -27.08 -59.30 35.50
N ASN A 15 -27.80 -59.26 34.37
CA ASN A 15 -28.84 -58.27 34.10
C ASN A 15 -30.27 -58.85 34.00
N ASN A 16 -30.55 -60.10 34.40
CA ASN A 16 -31.93 -60.63 34.25
C ASN A 16 -32.44 -61.68 35.24
N ASP A 17 -31.59 -62.34 36.03
CA ASP A 17 -32.04 -63.20 37.14
C ASP A 17 -31.68 -62.44 38.42
N GLU A 18 -32.56 -61.88 39.25
CA GLU A 18 -33.84 -62.37 39.69
C GLU A 18 -34.74 -61.16 39.99
N ARG A 19 -35.58 -60.82 39.02
CA ARG A 19 -36.94 -60.38 39.35
C ARG A 19 -37.61 -61.53 40.11
N GLN A 20 -38.27 -61.21 41.21
CA GLN A 20 -39.21 -62.06 41.97
C GLN A 20 -38.60 -62.92 43.10
N GLN A 21 -38.41 -62.28 44.25
CA GLN A 21 -38.90 -62.78 45.55
C GLN A 21 -39.27 -61.53 46.38
N ASN A 22 -40.51 -61.04 46.24
CA ASN A 22 -41.63 -61.24 47.20
C ASN A 22 -41.24 -60.80 48.63
N GLU A 23 -41.59 -59.57 48.99
CA GLU A 23 -42.81 -59.22 49.77
C GLU A 23 -42.75 -59.67 51.24
N ALA A 24 -42.54 -58.71 52.15
CA ALA A 24 -43.43 -58.35 53.25
C ALA A 24 -42.66 -57.62 54.38
N ASP A 25 -43.01 -56.37 54.64
CA ASP A 25 -43.68 -55.95 55.90
C ASP A 25 -43.40 -54.47 56.26
N GLY A 26 -44.50 -53.73 56.32
CA GLY A 26 -44.82 -52.52 57.07
C GLY A 26 -43.76 -51.57 57.64
N GLY A 27 -43.95 -50.27 57.38
CA GLY A 27 -43.74 -49.24 58.41
C GLY A 27 -43.15 -47.92 57.94
N GLU A 28 -43.92 -46.85 58.14
CA GLU A 28 -43.65 -45.45 57.84
C GLU A 28 -42.40 -44.86 58.52
N GLY A 29 -41.89 -43.76 57.96
CA GLY A 29 -41.03 -42.82 58.71
C GLY A 29 -40.01 -42.12 57.83
N GLY A 30 -40.40 -41.01 57.22
CA GLY A 30 -39.53 -40.24 56.33
C GLY A 30 -38.40 -39.51 57.03
N GLU A 31 -37.28 -39.38 56.30
CA GLU A 31 -36.48 -38.16 56.18
C GLU A 31 -35.46 -38.38 55.05
N LYS A 32 -35.79 -37.91 53.85
CA LYS A 32 -34.83 -37.87 52.74
C LYS A 32 -33.89 -36.69 52.95
N GLY A 33 -32.71 -36.98 53.50
CA GLY A 33 -31.54 -36.13 53.36
C GLY A 33 -31.27 -35.86 51.87
N LYS A 34 -31.17 -34.59 51.50
CA LYS A 34 -30.68 -34.17 50.19
C LYS A 34 -29.19 -34.53 50.10
N GLN A 35 -28.90 -35.63 49.43
CA GLN A 35 -27.57 -35.92 48.90
C GLN A 35 -27.24 -34.88 47.82
N GLY A 36 -26.15 -34.14 48.02
CA GLY A 36 -25.56 -33.27 47.01
C GLY A 36 -25.00 -34.11 45.87
N GLY A 37 -25.48 -33.85 44.66
CA GLY A 37 -24.96 -34.46 43.44
C GLY A 37 -23.81 -33.63 42.91
N ASP A 38 -22.58 -34.10 43.08
CA ASP A 38 -21.36 -33.45 42.60
C ASP A 38 -21.04 -33.96 41.17
N GLY A 39 -21.91 -33.61 40.22
CA GLY A 39 -21.77 -33.92 38.80
C GLY A 39 -22.04 -32.69 37.93
N PRO A 40 -21.45 -32.60 36.72
CA PRO A 40 -21.68 -31.46 35.84
C PRO A 40 -23.17 -31.31 35.50
N VAL A 41 -23.74 -30.17 35.89
CA VAL A 41 -25.15 -29.84 35.65
C VAL A 41 -25.36 -29.22 34.27
N GLY A 42 -26.56 -29.39 33.70
CA GLY A 42 -26.91 -28.83 32.40
C GLY A 42 -26.92 -27.29 32.40
N PHE A 43 -26.65 -26.65 31.25
CA PHE A 43 -26.57 -25.19 31.12
C PHE A 43 -27.80 -24.41 31.63
N TRP A 44 -28.98 -25.04 31.55
CA TRP A 44 -30.25 -24.46 31.96
C TRP A 44 -30.63 -24.75 33.42
N ASP A 45 -29.78 -25.47 34.16
CA ASP A 45 -30.00 -25.76 35.56
C ASP A 45 -30.18 -24.47 36.36
N GLN A 46 -31.03 -24.54 37.38
CA GLN A 46 -31.38 -23.43 38.24
C GLN A 46 -30.20 -22.99 39.10
N GLU A 47 -29.27 -23.91 39.42
CA GLU A 47 -28.03 -23.61 40.15
C GLU A 47 -27.10 -22.69 39.34
N LEU A 48 -27.11 -22.78 38.01
CA LEU A 48 -26.32 -21.94 37.12
C LEU A 48 -26.98 -20.59 36.78
N ARG A 49 -28.19 -20.31 37.26
CA ARG A 49 -28.95 -19.10 36.83
C ARG A 49 -28.23 -17.79 37.12
N ALA A 50 -27.58 -17.67 38.28
CA ALA A 50 -26.81 -16.48 38.65
C ALA A 50 -25.54 -16.33 37.80
N THR A 51 -24.79 -17.42 37.64
CA THR A 51 -23.59 -17.49 36.79
C THR A 51 -23.91 -17.20 35.33
N ARG A 52 -25.00 -17.77 34.81
CA ARG A 52 -25.49 -17.54 33.44
C ARG A 52 -25.79 -16.06 33.20
N ASN A 53 -26.52 -15.41 34.11
CA ASN A 53 -26.81 -13.98 33.99
C ASN A 53 -25.53 -13.12 34.04
N PHE A 54 -24.57 -13.46 34.91
CA PHE A 54 -23.29 -12.78 34.98
C PHE A 54 -22.49 -12.96 33.67
N VAL A 55 -22.39 -14.18 33.16
CA VAL A 55 -21.69 -14.49 31.90
C VAL A 55 -22.35 -13.78 30.73
N PHE A 56 -23.67 -13.90 30.54
CA PHE A 56 -24.36 -13.23 29.43
C PHE A 56 -24.22 -11.72 29.50
N ARG A 57 -24.34 -11.11 30.69
CA ARG A 57 -24.17 -9.66 30.83
C ARG A 57 -22.76 -9.22 30.44
N ASN A 58 -21.73 -9.87 30.98
CA ASN A 58 -20.35 -9.49 30.67
C ASN A 58 -19.97 -9.80 29.22
N TRP A 59 -20.44 -10.93 28.69
CA TRP A 59 -20.25 -11.30 27.29
C TRP A 59 -20.92 -10.29 26.35
N ALA A 60 -22.18 -9.93 26.61
CA ALA A 60 -22.91 -8.96 25.79
C ALA A 60 -22.28 -7.57 25.88
N LEU A 61 -21.88 -7.13 27.07
CA LEU A 61 -21.20 -5.84 27.26
C LEU A 61 -19.84 -5.82 26.56
N THR A 62 -19.04 -6.88 26.70
CA THR A 62 -17.74 -7.01 26.01
C THR A 62 -17.92 -7.04 24.49
N THR A 63 -18.91 -7.78 24.00
CA THR A 63 -19.24 -7.85 22.57
C THR A 63 -19.70 -6.49 22.04
N LEU A 64 -20.53 -5.76 22.77
CA LEU A 64 -20.98 -4.42 22.40
C LEU A 64 -19.80 -3.43 22.33
N ILE A 65 -18.89 -3.48 23.31
CA ILE A 65 -17.67 -2.66 23.29
C ILE A 65 -16.81 -2.99 22.07
N LEU A 66 -16.57 -4.29 21.79
CA LEU A 66 -15.80 -4.71 20.63
C LEU A 66 -16.45 -4.29 19.31
N SER A 67 -17.77 -4.48 19.16
CA SER A 67 -18.52 -4.05 17.98
C SER A 67 -18.46 -2.53 17.79
N THR A 68 -18.57 -1.76 18.88
CA THR A 68 -18.46 -0.29 18.84
C THR A 68 -17.05 0.14 18.48
N PHE A 69 -16.02 -0.53 19.01
CA PHE A 69 -14.63 -0.27 18.68
C PHE A 69 -14.33 -0.61 17.22
N ILE A 70 -14.84 -1.74 16.71
CA ILE A 70 -14.74 -2.10 15.31
C ILE A 70 -15.41 -1.04 14.43
N LEU A 71 -16.65 -0.66 14.73
CA LEU A 71 -17.35 0.38 13.98
C LEU A 71 -16.66 1.75 14.08
N GLY A 72 -16.04 2.09 15.20
CA GLY A 72 -15.34 3.35 15.38
C GLY A 72 -13.97 3.40 14.68
N VAL A 73 -13.18 2.34 14.79
CA VAL A 73 -11.79 2.31 14.30
C VAL A 73 -11.69 1.76 12.90
N LEU A 74 -12.32 0.62 12.60
CA LEU A 74 -12.21 0.04 11.25
C LEU A 74 -12.88 0.96 10.22
N SER A 75 -13.98 1.63 10.55
CA SER A 75 -14.64 2.56 9.62
C SER A 75 -13.72 3.69 9.13
N LEU A 76 -12.65 4.05 9.86
CA LEU A 76 -11.67 5.03 9.41
C LEU A 76 -11.00 4.61 8.10
N TYR A 77 -10.67 3.32 7.95
CA TYR A 77 -10.06 2.79 6.74
C TYR A 77 -11.00 2.96 5.53
N TRP A 78 -12.27 2.56 5.67
CA TRP A 78 -13.27 2.76 4.62
C TRP A 78 -13.52 4.24 4.36
N ALA A 79 -13.52 5.10 5.39
CA ALA A 79 -13.76 6.53 5.24
C ALA A 79 -12.66 7.22 4.43
N VAL A 80 -11.39 6.81 4.57
CA VAL A 80 -10.27 7.32 3.76
C VAL A 80 -10.48 6.98 2.28
N LEU A 81 -10.92 5.76 1.97
CA LEU A 81 -11.14 5.31 0.59
C LEU A 81 -12.46 5.82 -0.01
N TYR A 82 -13.46 6.08 0.82
CA TYR A 82 -14.81 6.46 0.39
C TYR A 82 -14.84 7.74 -0.47
N ARG A 83 -13.89 8.65 -0.26
CA ARG A 83 -13.83 9.95 -0.96
C ARG A 83 -12.69 10.09 -1.95
N VAL A 84 -12.04 8.99 -2.34
CA VAL A 84 -10.88 9.04 -3.24
C VAL A 84 -11.22 9.76 -4.54
N GLU A 85 -12.29 9.39 -5.23
CA GLU A 85 -12.68 10.04 -6.50
C GLU A 85 -12.96 11.54 -6.36
N GLN A 86 -13.56 11.97 -5.24
CA GLN A 86 -13.85 13.40 -5.01
C GLN A 86 -12.59 14.18 -4.62
N ASN A 87 -11.62 13.50 -3.99
CA ASN A 87 -10.37 14.09 -3.55
C ASN A 87 -9.23 13.93 -4.57
N MET A 88 -9.45 13.26 -5.71
CA MET A 88 -8.43 13.07 -6.74
C MET A 88 -7.82 14.38 -7.24
N SER A 89 -8.58 15.48 -7.21
CA SER A 89 -8.10 16.82 -7.54
C SER A 89 -6.99 17.33 -6.60
N SER A 90 -6.83 16.71 -5.42
CA SER A 90 -5.71 16.97 -4.49
C SER A 90 -4.40 16.37 -4.97
N LEU A 91 -4.44 15.38 -5.88
CA LEU A 91 -3.27 14.84 -6.55
C LEU A 91 -2.86 15.82 -7.67
N VAL A 92 -2.18 16.89 -7.27
CA VAL A 92 -1.80 17.97 -8.20
C VAL A 92 -0.74 17.49 -9.19
N VAL A 93 -1.00 17.73 -10.47
CA VAL A 93 -0.05 17.50 -11.57
C VAL A 93 0.24 18.82 -12.26
N TRP A 94 1.52 19.19 -12.29
CA TRP A 94 1.93 20.44 -12.93
C TRP A 94 2.10 20.29 -14.43
N VAL A 95 1.75 21.33 -15.17
CA VAL A 95 2.08 21.48 -16.58
C VAL A 95 2.86 22.76 -16.73
N VAL A 96 4.14 22.64 -17.07
CA VAL A 96 5.07 23.76 -17.15
C VAL A 96 5.52 23.93 -18.59
N ASP A 97 5.11 25.04 -19.18
CA ASP A 97 5.42 25.35 -20.57
C ASP A 97 6.69 26.22 -20.64
N PHE A 98 7.77 25.65 -21.19
CA PHE A 98 8.98 26.41 -21.52
C PHE A 98 9.10 26.69 -23.02
N ASP A 99 8.22 26.12 -23.87
CA ASP A 99 8.30 26.19 -25.33
C ASP A 99 8.35 27.65 -25.77
N GLY A 100 9.38 28.01 -26.52
CA GLY A 100 9.60 29.38 -26.99
C GLY A 100 9.82 30.44 -25.91
N GLN A 101 10.11 30.06 -24.67
CA GLN A 101 10.32 31.01 -23.56
C GLN A 101 11.78 31.09 -23.06
N VAL A 102 12.65 30.21 -23.55
CA VAL A 102 14.08 30.18 -23.19
C VAL A 102 14.93 30.44 -24.42
N ALA A 103 15.91 31.33 -24.30
CA ALA A 103 16.86 31.60 -25.38
C ALA A 103 17.58 30.30 -25.81
N PRO A 104 17.85 30.10 -27.11
CA PRO A 104 17.65 31.04 -28.24
C PRO A 104 16.25 31.00 -28.89
N TYR A 105 15.26 30.32 -28.30
CA TYR A 105 13.98 30.02 -28.96
C TYR A 105 12.87 31.05 -28.71
N THR A 106 13.18 32.28 -28.29
CA THR A 106 12.18 33.27 -27.84
C THR A 106 11.37 33.93 -28.95
N ASP A 107 11.80 33.80 -30.21
CA ASP A 107 11.20 34.50 -31.37
C ASP A 107 10.36 33.57 -32.26
N ILE A 108 9.83 32.47 -31.72
CA ILE A 108 9.05 31.48 -32.46
C ILE A 108 7.56 31.52 -32.11
N THR A 109 6.71 31.17 -33.07
CA THR A 109 5.30 30.89 -32.80
C THR A 109 5.16 29.46 -32.27
N THR A 110 4.91 29.33 -30.97
CA THR A 110 4.77 28.05 -30.27
C THR A 110 3.43 27.39 -30.56
N VAL A 111 3.44 26.09 -30.86
CA VAL A 111 2.21 25.30 -31.11
C VAL A 111 2.07 24.16 -30.10
N ILE A 112 3.19 23.56 -29.69
CA ILE A 112 3.19 22.40 -28.77
C ILE A 112 2.80 22.83 -27.36
N GLY A 113 3.48 23.84 -26.80
CA GLY A 113 3.20 24.33 -25.44
C GLY A 113 1.72 24.64 -25.17
N PRO A 114 1.09 25.53 -25.96
CA PRO A 114 -0.33 25.85 -25.81
C PRO A 114 -1.27 24.65 -25.95
N MET A 115 -0.98 23.72 -26.87
CA MET A 115 -1.80 22.51 -27.08
C MET A 115 -1.78 21.59 -25.86
N VAL A 116 -0.60 21.37 -25.26
CA VAL A 116 -0.45 20.54 -24.05
C VAL A 116 -1.19 21.17 -22.88
N VAL A 117 -1.02 22.48 -22.67
CA VAL A 117 -1.71 23.24 -21.60
C VAL A 117 -3.22 23.19 -21.78
N GLN A 118 -3.72 23.42 -23.01
CA GLN A 118 -5.15 23.37 -23.30
C GLN A 118 -5.73 21.97 -23.10
N THR A 119 -4.99 20.92 -23.50
CA THR A 119 -5.43 19.54 -23.30
C THR A 119 -5.52 19.21 -21.81
N ALA A 120 -4.53 19.60 -21.00
CA ALA A 120 -4.58 19.44 -19.54
C ALA A 120 -5.78 20.15 -18.92
N GLN A 121 -6.08 21.38 -19.36
CA GLN A 121 -7.25 22.13 -18.90
C GLN A 121 -8.57 21.45 -19.32
N SER A 122 -8.63 20.82 -20.50
CA SER A 122 -9.82 20.10 -20.96
C SER A 122 -10.12 18.82 -20.17
N LEU A 123 -9.09 18.26 -19.52
CA LEU A 123 -9.20 17.06 -18.67
C LEU A 123 -9.65 17.37 -17.24
N LEU A 124 -9.77 18.65 -16.86
CA LEU A 124 -10.31 19.01 -15.55
C LEU A 124 -11.79 18.61 -15.47
N ALA A 125 -12.10 17.72 -14.53
CA ALA A 125 -13.47 17.32 -14.21
C ALA A 125 -13.79 17.57 -12.73
N PRO A 126 -15.07 17.74 -12.36
CA PRO A 126 -15.47 17.94 -10.95
C PRO A 126 -15.05 16.81 -10.00
N SER A 127 -14.87 15.59 -10.51
CA SER A 127 -14.43 14.41 -9.77
C SER A 127 -13.71 13.41 -10.67
N GLY A 128 -12.91 12.52 -10.09
CA GLY A 128 -12.26 11.41 -10.80
C GLY A 128 -11.07 11.79 -11.69
N THR A 129 -10.58 13.03 -11.58
CA THR A 129 -9.41 13.51 -12.33
C THR A 129 -8.40 14.13 -11.37
N VAL A 130 -7.12 14.05 -11.76
CA VAL A 130 -6.02 14.71 -11.02
C VAL A 130 -6.16 16.23 -11.09
N GLY A 131 -5.55 16.91 -10.13
CA GLY A 131 -5.53 18.38 -10.09
C GLY A 131 -4.57 18.96 -11.12
N TRP A 132 -4.95 19.03 -12.39
CA TRP A 132 -4.14 19.68 -13.43
C TRP A 132 -3.93 21.17 -13.10
N GLN A 133 -2.68 21.59 -13.01
CA GLN A 133 -2.32 22.98 -12.73
C GLN A 133 -1.22 23.45 -13.69
N SER A 134 -1.49 24.52 -14.43
CA SER A 134 -0.44 25.17 -15.22
C SER A 134 0.40 26.07 -14.33
N GLN A 135 1.73 25.90 -14.39
CA GLN A 135 2.69 26.77 -13.71
C GLN A 135 3.54 27.50 -14.75
N PRO A 136 3.78 28.81 -14.60
CA PRO A 136 4.63 29.53 -15.55
C PRO A 136 6.10 29.13 -15.36
N ALA A 137 6.86 29.10 -16.46
CA ALA A 137 8.30 28.80 -16.45
C ALA A 137 9.12 29.72 -15.53
N SER A 138 8.64 30.95 -15.30
CA SER A 138 9.30 31.94 -14.44
C SER A 138 9.39 31.50 -12.97
N VAL A 139 8.46 30.69 -12.48
CA VAL A 139 8.51 30.11 -11.11
C VAL A 139 9.74 29.22 -10.93
N PHE A 140 10.22 28.64 -12.02
CA PHE A 140 11.37 27.74 -12.05
C PHE A 140 12.63 28.40 -12.63
N ASN A 141 12.68 29.75 -12.67
CA ASN A 141 13.77 30.51 -13.26
C ASN A 141 14.11 30.10 -14.70
N TYR A 142 13.10 29.67 -15.46
CA TYR A 142 13.27 29.19 -16.84
C TYR A 142 14.19 27.95 -16.98
N ASP A 143 14.35 27.18 -15.89
CA ASP A 143 15.10 25.92 -15.88
C ASP A 143 14.17 24.69 -15.74
N PRO A 144 14.05 23.85 -16.78
CA PRO A 144 13.32 22.58 -16.73
C PRO A 144 13.78 21.64 -15.60
N ILE A 145 15.06 21.67 -15.23
CA ILE A 145 15.61 20.80 -14.17
C ILE A 145 15.10 21.22 -12.79
N ALA A 146 14.87 22.51 -12.56
CA ALA A 146 14.26 23.00 -11.32
C ALA A 146 12.84 22.43 -11.10
N VAL A 147 12.09 22.12 -12.17
CA VAL A 147 10.80 21.41 -12.06
C VAL A 147 11.01 20.00 -11.53
N ARG A 148 11.99 19.25 -12.06
CA ARG A 148 12.31 17.90 -11.56
C ARG A 148 12.69 17.92 -10.08
N GLN A 149 13.48 18.92 -9.67
CA GLN A 149 13.86 19.11 -8.27
C GLN A 149 12.64 19.38 -7.37
N ALA A 150 11.66 20.14 -7.85
CA ALA A 150 10.43 20.43 -7.10
C ALA A 150 9.51 19.20 -6.98
N ILE A 151 9.46 18.34 -8.01
CA ILE A 151 8.76 17.05 -7.96
C ILE A 151 9.44 16.09 -6.98
N TYR A 152 10.77 16.02 -6.99
CA TYR A 152 11.52 15.26 -5.97
C TYR A 152 11.26 15.77 -4.55
N ALA A 153 11.10 17.08 -4.37
CA ALA A 153 10.74 17.71 -3.10
C ALA A 153 9.24 17.65 -2.76
N GLU A 154 8.49 16.76 -3.43
CA GLU A 154 7.08 16.46 -3.19
C GLU A 154 6.11 17.66 -3.31
N LYS A 155 6.49 18.71 -4.04
CA LYS A 155 5.64 19.90 -4.22
C LYS A 155 4.41 19.65 -5.10
N ALA A 156 4.47 18.64 -5.96
CA ALA A 156 3.36 18.09 -6.71
C ALA A 156 3.57 16.57 -6.89
N TRP A 157 2.55 15.85 -7.37
CA TRP A 157 2.62 14.40 -7.58
C TRP A 157 3.35 14.02 -8.86
N ALA A 158 3.18 14.83 -9.90
CA ALA A 158 3.90 14.69 -11.16
C ALA A 158 4.00 16.06 -11.86
N ALA A 159 4.86 16.14 -12.87
CA ALA A 159 4.94 17.27 -13.79
C ALA A 159 4.99 16.80 -15.25
N ILE A 160 4.39 17.61 -16.12
CA ILE A 160 4.62 17.62 -17.56
C ILE A 160 5.43 18.87 -17.87
N ILE A 161 6.62 18.67 -18.39
CA ILE A 161 7.56 19.73 -18.77
C ILE A 161 7.57 19.78 -20.28
N ILE A 162 7.06 20.86 -20.88
CA ILE A 162 7.24 21.07 -22.32
C ILE A 162 8.62 21.69 -22.50
N ASN A 163 9.45 21.06 -23.35
CA ASN A 163 10.84 21.50 -23.50
C ASN A 163 10.93 22.84 -24.23
N PRO A 164 11.95 23.67 -23.94
CA PRO A 164 12.01 25.03 -24.47
C PRO A 164 12.09 25.14 -25.99
N ASN A 165 12.61 24.10 -26.63
CA ASN A 165 12.89 24.00 -28.05
C ASN A 165 11.91 23.09 -28.80
N ALA A 166 10.80 22.68 -28.15
CA ALA A 166 9.89 21.68 -28.70
C ALA A 166 9.34 22.09 -30.07
N THR A 167 8.71 23.27 -30.17
CA THR A 167 8.13 23.72 -31.45
C THR A 167 9.22 24.05 -32.46
N ALA A 168 10.32 24.66 -32.02
CA ALA A 168 11.43 25.04 -32.89
C ALA A 168 12.05 23.83 -33.61
N LEU A 169 12.39 22.77 -32.86
CA LEU A 169 13.01 21.58 -33.43
C LEU A 169 12.06 20.83 -34.36
N LEU A 170 10.77 20.76 -34.04
CA LEU A 170 9.78 20.15 -34.91
C LEU A 170 9.64 20.92 -36.24
N GLN A 171 9.57 22.25 -36.18
CA GLN A 171 9.51 23.09 -37.37
C GLN A 171 10.80 22.98 -38.19
N GLU A 172 11.97 22.95 -37.54
CA GLU A 172 13.26 22.76 -38.19
C GLU A 172 13.32 21.41 -38.91
N ALA A 173 12.81 20.33 -38.30
CA ALA A 173 12.79 19.01 -38.91
C ALA A 173 11.97 18.99 -40.21
N VAL A 174 10.82 19.68 -40.25
CA VAL A 174 10.00 19.80 -41.46
C VAL A 174 10.61 20.77 -42.49
N ASN A 175 11.19 21.87 -42.04
CA ASN A 175 11.71 22.91 -42.93
C ASN A 175 13.08 22.56 -43.53
N ASN A 176 13.90 21.76 -42.85
CA ASN A 176 15.29 21.47 -43.23
C ASN A 176 15.57 19.96 -43.37
N GLY A 177 14.63 19.07 -43.06
CA GLY A 177 14.83 17.62 -43.18
C GLY A 177 15.78 17.06 -42.12
N ASN A 178 15.69 17.54 -40.88
CA ASN A 178 16.54 17.08 -39.78
C ASN A 178 16.20 15.63 -39.37
N ALA A 179 16.93 14.67 -39.93
CA ALA A 179 16.76 13.24 -39.63
C ALA A 179 17.08 12.86 -38.18
N SER A 180 17.84 13.69 -37.45
CA SER A 180 18.17 13.47 -36.04
C SER A 180 17.11 14.01 -35.07
N TYR A 181 16.01 14.59 -35.57
CA TYR A 181 14.89 15.01 -34.74
C TYR A 181 14.27 13.82 -34.00
N ASP A 182 14.18 13.93 -32.67
CA ASP A 182 13.53 12.96 -31.79
C ASP A 182 12.22 13.53 -31.23
N PRO A 183 11.06 12.96 -31.62
CA PRO A 183 9.76 13.36 -31.09
C PRO A 183 9.66 13.26 -29.55
N MET A 184 10.37 12.32 -28.91
CA MET A 184 10.35 12.15 -27.45
C MET A 184 10.98 13.34 -26.71
N GLY A 185 11.77 14.15 -27.42
CA GLY A 185 12.36 15.38 -26.92
C GLY A 185 11.39 16.58 -26.86
N ALA A 186 10.13 16.44 -27.27
CA ALA A 186 9.18 17.55 -27.23
C ALA A 186 8.68 17.85 -25.80
N SER A 187 8.47 16.83 -24.98
CA SER A 187 7.96 16.99 -23.61
C SER A 187 8.47 15.89 -22.69
N GLN A 188 8.40 16.13 -21.38
CA GLN A 188 8.83 15.20 -20.35
C GLN A 188 7.70 14.99 -19.35
N VAL A 189 7.50 13.75 -18.93
CA VAL A 189 6.64 13.39 -17.80
C VAL A 189 7.56 13.00 -16.66
N VAL A 190 7.38 13.61 -15.48
CA VAL A 190 8.28 13.43 -14.33
C VAL A 190 7.46 13.12 -13.09
N TYR A 191 7.81 12.05 -12.37
CA TYR A 191 7.18 11.66 -11.11
C TYR A 191 8.14 10.86 -10.22
N VAL A 192 7.71 10.53 -9.00
CA VAL A 192 8.51 9.79 -8.00
C VAL A 192 7.67 8.63 -7.48
N GLU A 193 7.80 7.45 -8.10
CA GLU A 193 7.00 6.26 -7.75
C GLU A 193 7.18 5.80 -6.31
N ALA A 194 8.41 5.82 -5.81
CA ALA A 194 8.74 5.40 -4.45
C ALA A 194 8.09 6.24 -3.34
N ARG A 195 7.44 7.37 -3.68
CA ARG A 195 6.64 8.17 -2.75
C ARG A 195 5.43 7.39 -2.24
N ASP A 196 4.67 6.81 -3.16
CA ASP A 196 3.49 5.99 -2.92
C ASP A 196 3.15 5.30 -4.25
N GLU A 197 3.67 4.07 -4.41
CA GLU A 197 3.54 3.28 -5.65
C GLU A 197 2.07 3.04 -5.99
N THR A 198 1.29 2.61 -5.00
CA THR A 198 -0.12 2.29 -5.17
C THR A 198 -0.94 3.51 -5.62
N THR A 199 -0.69 4.69 -5.06
CA THR A 199 -1.40 5.92 -5.45
C THR A 199 -1.01 6.38 -6.85
N LEU A 200 0.29 6.33 -7.18
CA LEU A 200 0.75 6.75 -8.49
C LEU A 200 0.24 5.83 -9.60
N ASP A 201 0.34 4.52 -9.41
CA ASP A 201 -0.03 3.53 -10.42
C ASP A 201 -1.54 3.46 -10.65
N ASN A 202 -2.35 3.57 -9.58
CA ASN A 202 -3.80 3.48 -9.72
C ASN A 202 -4.45 4.80 -10.15
N TYR A 203 -3.87 5.97 -9.83
CA TYR A 203 -4.57 7.25 -10.00
C TYR A 203 -3.83 8.30 -10.84
N VAL A 204 -2.50 8.38 -10.79
CA VAL A 204 -1.76 9.48 -11.45
C VAL A 204 -1.21 9.07 -12.81
N VAL A 205 -0.51 7.94 -12.89
CA VAL A 205 0.08 7.43 -14.14
C VAL A 205 -0.96 7.20 -15.23
N PRO A 206 -2.14 6.61 -14.98
CA PRO A 206 -3.16 6.45 -16.00
C PRO A 206 -3.65 7.80 -16.57
N GLN A 207 -3.77 8.83 -15.72
CA GLN A 207 -4.19 10.18 -16.13
C GLN A 207 -3.11 10.87 -16.97
N LEU A 208 -1.83 10.67 -16.62
CA LEU A 208 -0.69 11.13 -17.43
C LEU A 208 -0.69 10.45 -18.81
N GLN A 209 -0.93 9.14 -18.87
CA GLN A 209 -0.99 8.39 -20.14
C GLN A 209 -2.19 8.82 -21.00
N GLN A 210 -3.33 9.08 -20.37
CA GLN A 210 -4.51 9.63 -21.05
C GLN A 210 -4.19 10.97 -21.71
N LEU A 211 -3.58 11.90 -20.97
CA LEU A 211 -3.17 13.20 -21.52
C LEU A 211 -2.19 13.02 -22.68
N GLN A 212 -1.14 12.21 -22.53
CA GLN A 212 -0.16 11.96 -23.58
C GLN A 212 -0.83 11.43 -24.86
N THR A 213 -1.74 10.48 -24.73
CA THR A 213 -2.49 9.91 -25.86
C THR A 213 -3.37 10.95 -26.54
N GLN A 214 -4.06 11.79 -25.76
CA GLN A 214 -4.94 12.83 -26.29
C GLN A 214 -4.16 13.93 -27.00
N VAL A 215 -3.05 14.39 -26.41
CA VAL A 215 -2.15 15.37 -27.02
C VAL A 215 -1.57 14.83 -28.32
N THR A 216 -0.93 13.65 -28.29
CA THR A 216 -0.25 13.10 -29.47
C THR A 216 -1.21 12.84 -30.63
N SER A 217 -2.42 12.31 -30.35
CA SER A 217 -3.43 12.06 -31.38
C SER A 217 -3.99 13.36 -31.99
N SER A 218 -4.39 14.31 -31.15
CA SER A 218 -5.01 15.56 -31.60
C SER A 218 -4.01 16.49 -32.29
N PHE A 219 -2.79 16.57 -31.75
CA PHE A 219 -1.69 17.31 -32.37
C PHE A 219 -1.26 16.64 -33.68
N GLY A 220 -1.08 15.32 -33.70
CA GLY A 220 -0.68 14.58 -34.89
C GLY A 220 -1.63 14.79 -36.07
N GLN A 221 -2.95 14.76 -35.83
CA GLN A 221 -3.95 15.04 -36.87
C GLN A 221 -3.85 16.48 -37.40
N MET A 222 -3.80 17.46 -36.50
CA MET A 222 -3.68 18.88 -36.87
C MET A 222 -2.39 19.15 -37.65
N TRP A 223 -1.26 18.68 -37.12
CA TRP A 223 0.07 18.90 -37.65
C TRP A 223 0.26 18.21 -39.01
N ALA A 224 -0.14 16.95 -39.14
CA ALA A 224 -0.04 16.24 -40.40
C ALA A 224 -0.84 16.94 -41.51
N GLY A 225 -2.05 17.43 -41.20
CA GLY A 225 -2.84 18.22 -42.15
C GLY A 225 -2.12 19.50 -42.59
N GLN A 226 -1.52 20.25 -41.66
CA GLN A 226 -0.76 21.46 -41.97
C GLN A 226 0.49 21.16 -42.82
N VAL A 227 1.27 20.15 -42.45
CA VAL A 227 2.51 19.78 -43.15
C VAL A 227 2.23 19.23 -44.55
N LEU A 228 1.23 18.35 -44.70
CA LEU A 228 0.85 17.80 -46.01
C LEU A 228 0.27 18.88 -46.93
N SER A 229 -0.50 19.84 -46.39
CA SER A 229 -0.96 21.00 -47.15
C SER A 229 0.22 21.82 -47.69
N ARG A 230 1.23 22.09 -46.85
CA ARG A 230 2.46 22.78 -47.29
C ARG A 230 3.21 21.97 -48.35
N ALA A 231 3.41 20.66 -48.12
CA ALA A 231 4.08 19.75 -49.05
C ALA A 231 3.38 19.64 -50.42
N SER A 232 2.07 19.90 -50.50
CA SER A 232 1.34 19.93 -51.77
C SER A 232 1.73 21.12 -52.67
N THR A 233 2.32 22.17 -52.09
CA THR A 233 2.73 23.40 -52.80
C THR A 233 4.24 23.61 -52.82
N ASP A 234 4.99 22.95 -51.94
CA ASP A 234 6.44 23.05 -51.83
C ASP A 234 7.10 21.65 -51.85
N ALA A 235 7.76 21.34 -52.98
CA ALA A 235 8.47 20.07 -53.17
C ALA A 235 9.64 19.89 -52.20
N THR A 236 10.21 20.98 -51.67
CA THR A 236 11.29 20.95 -50.67
C THR A 236 10.79 20.39 -49.35
N VAL A 237 9.62 20.86 -48.90
CA VAL A 237 8.98 20.33 -47.68
C VAL A 237 8.68 18.84 -47.83
N LEU A 238 8.21 18.40 -49.00
CA LEU A 238 7.99 16.99 -49.28
C LEU A 238 9.29 16.15 -49.17
N ALA A 239 10.40 16.64 -49.73
CA ALA A 239 11.70 15.97 -49.61
C ALA A 239 12.21 15.94 -48.16
N ASN A 240 12.00 17.03 -47.41
CA ASN A 240 12.44 17.15 -46.03
C ASN A 240 11.69 16.19 -45.09
N ILE A 241 10.37 16.07 -45.24
CA ILE A 241 9.60 15.11 -44.43
C ILE A 241 9.87 13.65 -44.84
N GLN A 242 10.31 13.40 -46.08
CA GLN A 242 10.82 12.08 -46.47
C GLN A 242 12.16 11.76 -45.78
N ALA A 243 13.00 12.77 -45.55
CA ALA A 243 14.24 12.63 -44.79
C ALA A 243 14.02 12.52 -43.27
N ALA A 244 12.96 13.14 -42.74
CA ALA A 244 12.59 13.14 -41.33
C ALA A 244 11.12 12.70 -41.11
N PRO A 245 10.74 11.45 -41.42
CA PRO A 245 9.36 10.99 -41.35
C PRO A 245 8.78 11.06 -39.93
N GLN A 246 9.62 10.94 -38.91
CA GLN A 246 9.23 11.05 -37.50
C GLN A 246 8.73 12.46 -37.12
N ALA A 247 9.11 13.50 -37.88
CA ALA A 247 8.57 14.86 -37.72
C ALA A 247 7.12 14.99 -38.23
N LEU A 248 6.64 14.04 -39.04
CA LEU A 248 5.25 13.97 -39.48
C LEU A 248 4.42 13.03 -38.58
N SER A 249 4.95 11.85 -38.26
CA SER A 249 4.28 10.87 -37.41
C SER A 249 5.32 10.12 -36.56
N PRO A 250 5.26 10.18 -35.22
CA PRO A 250 4.21 10.78 -34.38
C PRO A 250 4.27 12.31 -34.22
N ALA A 251 5.26 12.98 -34.84
CA ALA A 251 5.57 14.41 -34.70
C ALA A 251 6.06 14.83 -33.32
N ILE A 252 5.32 14.51 -32.25
CA ILE A 252 5.71 14.81 -30.86
C ILE A 252 5.50 13.58 -29.98
N GLY A 253 6.19 13.56 -28.84
CA GLY A 253 5.94 12.61 -27.78
C GLY A 253 6.57 13.03 -26.47
N PHE A 254 6.54 12.10 -25.52
CA PHE A 254 6.83 12.38 -24.12
C PHE A 254 7.87 11.40 -23.59
N SER A 255 8.99 11.94 -23.13
CA SER A 255 9.97 11.18 -22.36
C SER A 255 9.49 11.02 -20.92
N THR A 256 9.47 9.80 -20.39
CA THR A 256 9.04 9.56 -19.00
C THR A 256 10.23 9.37 -18.07
N PHE A 257 10.26 10.13 -16.97
CA PHE A 257 11.31 10.11 -15.95
C PHE A 257 10.69 9.85 -14.57
N ASN A 258 10.70 8.59 -14.17
CA ASN A 258 10.45 8.20 -12.78
C ASN A 258 11.72 8.42 -11.97
N LEU A 259 11.81 9.53 -11.23
CA LEU A 259 13.05 9.93 -10.54
C LEU A 259 13.49 8.90 -9.50
N ARG A 260 12.53 8.24 -8.83
CA ARG A 260 12.79 7.16 -7.88
C ARG A 260 11.78 6.04 -8.09
N PRO A 261 12.14 5.01 -8.88
CA PRO A 261 11.31 3.82 -9.02
C PRO A 261 11.18 3.06 -7.71
N PHE A 262 10.03 2.41 -7.50
CA PHE A 262 9.82 1.53 -6.34
C PHE A 262 10.42 0.15 -6.63
N PHE A 263 11.60 -0.13 -6.07
CA PHE A 263 12.32 -1.37 -6.30
C PHE A 263 13.27 -1.69 -5.12
N PRO A 264 13.51 -2.97 -4.78
CA PRO A 264 12.88 -4.18 -5.32
C PRO A 264 11.45 -4.37 -4.80
N GLU A 265 10.59 -5.04 -5.57
CA GLU A 265 9.20 -5.38 -5.19
C GLU A 265 9.12 -6.20 -3.89
N THR A 266 10.20 -6.88 -3.50
CA THR A 266 10.31 -7.58 -2.21
C THR A 266 10.22 -6.64 -1.00
N ALA A 267 10.33 -5.32 -1.21
CA ALA A 267 10.06 -4.31 -0.18
C ALA A 267 8.57 -4.12 0.11
N THR A 268 7.66 -4.49 -0.80
CA THR A 268 6.21 -4.30 -0.65
C THR A 268 5.68 -4.86 0.68
N PRO A 269 5.94 -6.12 1.07
CA PRO A 269 5.42 -6.67 2.33
C PRO A 269 5.91 -5.92 3.56
N ALA A 270 7.12 -5.35 3.52
CA ALA A 270 7.67 -4.57 4.62
C ALA A 270 6.99 -3.20 4.76
N VAL A 271 6.63 -2.56 3.64
CA VAL A 271 6.05 -1.20 3.62
C VAL A 271 4.52 -1.22 3.77
N THR A 272 3.82 -2.20 3.19
CA THR A 272 2.34 -2.20 3.14
C THR A 272 1.69 -3.11 4.18
N ILE A 273 2.24 -4.32 4.39
CA ILE A 273 1.61 -5.36 5.24
C ILE A 273 2.34 -5.50 6.59
N GLY A 274 3.52 -4.89 6.75
CA GLY A 274 4.36 -5.05 7.93
C GLY A 274 3.65 -4.74 9.25
N LEU A 275 2.81 -3.71 9.27
CA LEU A 275 2.03 -3.33 10.46
C LEU A 275 1.04 -4.41 10.89
N ILE A 276 0.43 -5.14 9.94
CA ILE A 276 -0.47 -6.26 10.24
C ILE A 276 0.32 -7.39 10.92
N TYR A 277 1.52 -7.71 10.44
CA TYR A 277 2.38 -8.71 11.07
C TYR A 277 2.76 -8.31 12.50
N LEU A 278 3.06 -7.03 12.76
CA LEU A 278 3.35 -6.55 14.10
C LEU A 278 2.16 -6.73 15.06
N ILE A 279 0.93 -6.46 14.60
CA ILE A 279 -0.29 -6.69 15.39
C ILE A 279 -0.47 -8.19 15.69
N ILE A 280 -0.30 -9.04 14.68
CA ILE A 280 -0.44 -10.50 14.82
C ILE A 280 0.57 -11.04 15.83
N ILE A 281 1.84 -10.65 15.71
CA ILE A 281 2.91 -11.06 16.62
C ILE A 281 2.62 -10.56 18.04
N SER A 282 2.15 -9.32 18.20
CA SER A 282 1.75 -8.77 19.50
C SER A 282 0.61 -9.59 20.13
N PHE A 283 -0.44 -9.89 19.39
CA PHE A 283 -1.59 -10.67 19.88
C PHE A 283 -1.22 -12.09 20.30
N PHE A 284 -0.47 -12.81 19.45
CA PHE A 284 -0.05 -14.18 19.76
C PHE A 284 0.96 -14.23 20.89
N SER A 285 1.86 -13.23 21.01
CA SER A 285 2.81 -13.17 22.13
C SER A 285 2.09 -13.19 23.47
N PHE A 286 1.03 -12.38 23.64
CA PHE A 286 0.28 -12.36 24.89
C PHE A 286 -0.33 -13.72 25.20
N SER A 287 -0.97 -14.36 24.21
CA SER A 287 -1.62 -15.66 24.38
C SER A 287 -0.63 -16.78 24.69
N PHE A 288 0.53 -16.80 24.02
CA PHE A 288 1.57 -17.82 24.25
C PHE A 288 2.33 -17.63 25.56
N TYR A 289 2.55 -16.40 26.01
CA TYR A 289 3.22 -16.14 27.28
C TYR A 289 2.28 -16.19 28.49
N LEU A 290 0.96 -16.13 28.31
CA LEU A 290 -0.01 -16.16 29.41
C LEU A 290 0.14 -17.40 30.32
N PRO A 291 0.22 -18.64 29.82
CA PRO A 291 0.40 -19.82 30.67
C PRO A 291 1.72 -19.79 31.45
N ILE A 292 2.78 -19.28 30.83
CA ILE A 292 4.11 -19.14 31.45
C ILE A 292 4.06 -18.14 32.60
N HIS A 293 3.39 -17.00 32.42
CA HIS A 293 3.21 -16.01 33.48
C HIS A 293 2.27 -16.51 34.59
N MET A 294 1.26 -17.33 34.27
CA MET A 294 0.32 -17.87 35.25
C MET A 294 0.98 -18.83 36.24
N LYS A 295 2.11 -19.47 35.88
CA LYS A 295 2.89 -20.28 36.83
C LYS A 295 3.34 -19.49 38.05
N PHE A 296 3.67 -18.21 37.93
CA PHE A 296 4.07 -17.38 39.10
C PHE A 296 2.92 -17.07 40.07
N ILE A 297 1.67 -17.32 39.65
CA ILE A 297 0.45 -17.04 40.43
C ILE A 297 -0.16 -18.35 40.96
N GLN A 298 -0.12 -19.42 40.17
CA GLN A 298 -0.66 -20.72 40.54
C GLN A 298 0.32 -21.47 41.45
N PRO A 299 -0.11 -21.91 42.64
CA PRO A 299 0.76 -22.57 43.60
C PRO A 299 1.01 -24.04 43.21
N GLU A 300 1.80 -24.27 42.18
CA GLU A 300 2.36 -25.59 41.85
C GLU A 300 3.78 -25.70 42.43
N GLY A 301 3.88 -25.98 43.73
CA GLY A 301 5.18 -26.24 44.39
C GLY A 301 5.98 -25.00 44.80
N HIS A 302 5.44 -23.79 44.66
CA HIS A 302 6.02 -22.56 45.21
C HIS A 302 4.93 -21.59 45.70
N GLN A 303 5.30 -20.65 46.57
CA GLN A 303 4.42 -19.57 47.00
C GLN A 303 4.20 -18.57 45.85
N PRO A 304 3.02 -17.90 45.78
CA PRO A 304 2.74 -16.93 44.73
C PRO A 304 3.67 -15.71 44.82
N LEU A 305 4.08 -15.20 43.66
CA LEU A 305 4.98 -14.06 43.56
C LEU A 305 4.30 -12.76 44.05
N LYS A 306 5.08 -11.84 44.66
CA LYS A 306 4.55 -10.53 45.06
C LYS A 306 4.04 -9.75 43.84
N PHE A 307 2.90 -9.09 43.97
CA PHE A 307 2.22 -8.42 42.85
C PHE A 307 3.11 -7.39 42.11
N TYR A 308 3.86 -6.56 42.83
CA TYR A 308 4.75 -5.59 42.20
C TYR A 308 5.90 -6.26 41.41
N GLN A 309 6.42 -7.38 41.90
CA GLN A 309 7.47 -8.15 41.22
C GLN A 309 6.90 -8.84 39.97
N LEU A 310 5.63 -9.26 40.02
CA LEU A 310 4.94 -9.82 38.86
C LEU A 310 4.71 -8.76 37.76
N ILE A 311 4.40 -7.52 38.14
CA ILE A 311 4.29 -6.41 37.19
C ILE A 311 5.65 -6.12 36.54
N ILE A 312 6.72 -5.99 37.34
CA ILE A 312 8.08 -5.76 36.83
C ILE A 312 8.50 -6.90 35.91
N TRP A 313 8.27 -8.16 36.30
CA TRP A 313 8.55 -9.33 35.49
C TRP A 313 7.81 -9.29 34.16
N ARG A 314 6.50 -9.00 34.16
CA ARG A 314 5.72 -8.88 32.92
C ARG A 314 6.28 -7.81 32.01
N TRP A 315 6.60 -6.63 32.55
CA TRP A 315 7.14 -5.54 31.76
C TRP A 315 8.50 -5.91 31.13
N VAL A 316 9.44 -6.42 31.93
CA VAL A 316 10.78 -6.84 31.45
C VAL A 316 10.67 -7.97 30.44
N ALA A 317 9.82 -8.97 30.68
CA ALA A 317 9.63 -10.11 29.78
C ALA A 317 9.01 -9.68 28.44
N THR A 318 7.99 -8.80 28.46
CA THR A 318 7.37 -8.28 27.23
C THR A 318 8.35 -7.43 26.42
N VAL A 319 9.10 -6.52 27.06
CA VAL A 319 10.11 -5.69 26.37
C VAL A 319 11.19 -6.58 25.74
N THR A 320 11.68 -7.57 26.48
CA THR A 320 12.69 -8.51 25.99
C THR A 320 12.16 -9.35 24.82
N ALA A 321 10.94 -9.88 24.93
CA ALA A 321 10.32 -10.66 23.86
C ALA A 321 10.12 -9.81 22.60
N TYR A 322 9.63 -8.57 22.72
CA TYR A 322 9.47 -7.67 21.57
C TYR A 322 10.80 -7.24 20.95
N LEU A 323 11.87 -7.09 21.75
CA LEU A 323 13.20 -6.86 21.21
C LEU A 323 13.65 -8.01 20.29
N PHE A 324 13.50 -9.27 20.74
CA PHE A 324 13.85 -10.42 19.90
C PHE A 324 12.90 -10.58 18.71
N LEU A 325 11.59 -10.46 18.91
CA LEU A 325 10.60 -10.62 17.84
C LEU A 325 10.78 -9.56 16.75
N SER A 326 11.05 -8.31 17.11
CA SER A 326 11.36 -7.24 16.14
C SER A 326 12.69 -7.48 15.43
N LEU A 327 13.72 -7.98 16.12
CA LEU A 327 14.98 -8.38 15.51
C LEU A 327 14.76 -9.49 14.47
N PHE A 328 14.08 -10.58 14.84
CA PHE A 328 13.79 -11.68 13.89
C PHE A 328 12.91 -11.24 12.73
N TYR A 329 11.97 -10.32 12.96
CA TYR A 329 11.19 -9.72 11.88
C TYR A 329 12.10 -8.94 10.91
N SER A 330 13.04 -8.13 11.41
CA SER A 330 14.00 -7.41 10.57
C SER A 330 14.97 -8.34 9.82
N LEU A 331 15.30 -9.51 10.41
CA LEU A 331 16.14 -10.53 9.76
C LEU A 331 15.46 -11.12 8.53
N ILE A 332 14.12 -11.15 8.46
CA ILE A 332 13.41 -11.59 7.26
C ILE A 332 13.70 -10.62 6.11
N SER A 333 13.58 -9.31 6.35
CA SER A 333 13.92 -8.28 5.36
C SER A 333 15.38 -8.39 4.89
N LEU A 334 16.30 -8.69 5.80
CA LEU A 334 17.71 -8.94 5.47
C LEU A 334 17.90 -10.23 4.67
N ALA A 335 17.21 -11.33 5.03
CA ALA A 335 17.30 -12.62 4.34
C ALA A 335 16.82 -12.55 2.89
N PHE A 336 15.81 -11.72 2.62
CA PHE A 336 15.33 -11.42 1.27
C PHE A 336 16.11 -10.28 0.58
N GLN A 337 17.26 -9.90 1.13
CA GLN A 337 18.20 -8.94 0.54
C GLN A 337 17.58 -7.57 0.21
N ILE A 338 16.62 -7.12 1.02
CA ILE A 338 16.10 -5.75 0.90
C ILE A 338 17.26 -4.79 1.19
N THR A 339 17.58 -3.97 0.19
CA THR A 339 18.74 -3.09 0.24
C THR A 339 18.42 -1.87 1.10
N PHE A 340 19.01 -1.80 2.30
CA PHE A 340 18.85 -0.66 3.21
C PHE A 340 19.84 0.48 2.97
N THR A 341 20.81 0.27 2.06
CA THR A 341 21.89 1.21 1.76
C THR A 341 22.03 1.37 0.25
N ALA A 342 21.81 2.57 -0.29
CA ALA A 342 22.13 2.88 -1.68
C ALA A 342 23.01 4.13 -1.78
N SER A 343 23.65 4.29 -2.93
CA SER A 343 24.51 5.44 -3.22
C SER A 343 23.65 6.71 -3.30
N SER A 344 24.18 7.81 -2.74
CA SER A 344 23.55 9.12 -2.91
C SER A 344 23.56 9.49 -4.40
N ALA A 345 22.42 9.94 -4.91
CA ALA A 345 22.21 10.23 -6.31
C ALA A 345 21.56 11.61 -6.50
N PRO A 346 21.83 12.31 -7.62
CA PRO A 346 21.16 13.56 -7.93
C PRO A 346 19.63 13.42 -7.85
N HIS A 347 18.97 14.43 -7.30
CA HIS A 347 17.52 14.45 -7.13
C HIS A 347 16.76 14.59 -8.46
N THR A 348 17.44 15.01 -9.52
CA THR A 348 16.87 15.35 -10.82
C THR A 348 17.06 14.28 -11.89
N GLU A 349 17.79 13.21 -11.54
CA GLU A 349 18.08 12.07 -12.40
C GLU A 349 17.30 10.85 -11.96
N VAL A 350 17.00 9.98 -12.93
CA VAL A 350 16.38 8.68 -12.71
C VAL A 350 17.44 7.75 -12.13
N VAL A 351 17.24 7.28 -10.91
CA VAL A 351 18.18 6.35 -10.26
C VAL A 351 17.44 5.20 -9.58
N ASN A 352 17.95 3.99 -9.80
CA ASN A 352 17.48 2.74 -9.21
C ASN A 352 18.68 1.79 -8.94
N PRO A 353 18.94 1.35 -7.69
CA PRO A 353 18.29 1.74 -6.44
C PRO A 353 18.83 3.09 -5.93
N ALA A 354 17.99 3.91 -5.29
CA ALA A 354 18.41 5.16 -4.67
C ALA A 354 17.70 5.40 -3.34
N THR A 355 18.46 5.65 -2.28
CA THR A 355 17.97 6.06 -0.96
C THR A 355 18.24 7.55 -0.78
N ALA A 356 17.31 8.28 -0.15
CA ALA A 356 17.55 9.68 0.25
C ALA A 356 18.68 9.80 1.29
N TYR A 357 18.85 8.74 2.08
CA TYR A 357 19.91 8.57 3.05
C TYR A 357 21.05 7.83 2.34
N GLY A 358 22.17 8.51 2.09
CA GLY A 358 23.35 7.89 1.47
C GLY A 358 23.84 6.65 2.23
N THR A 359 24.91 6.03 1.72
CA THR A 359 25.48 4.81 2.30
C THR A 359 25.78 4.97 3.79
N ALA A 360 25.18 4.12 4.64
CA ALA A 360 25.81 3.78 5.90
C ALA A 360 27.11 3.02 5.58
N PRO A 361 28.21 3.24 6.32
CA PRO A 361 29.47 2.53 6.07
C PRO A 361 29.20 1.03 6.12
N SER A 362 29.38 0.35 4.98
CA SER A 362 29.17 -1.08 4.85
C SER A 362 30.10 -1.82 5.81
N LEU A 363 29.54 -2.52 6.79
CA LEU A 363 30.25 -3.62 7.43
C LEU A 363 30.36 -4.74 6.40
N SER A 364 31.51 -4.82 5.74
CA SER A 364 31.88 -6.00 4.96
C SER A 364 32.01 -7.18 5.93
N ILE A 365 31.01 -8.05 5.95
CA ILE A 365 31.17 -9.39 6.49
C ILE A 365 31.54 -10.25 5.27
N GLY A 366 32.80 -10.69 5.25
CA GLY A 366 33.41 -11.43 4.15
C GLY A 366 33.02 -12.90 4.09
#